data_AF-A0A7K3WBY8-F1
#
_entry.id   AF-A0A7K3WBY8-F1
#
_cell.length_a   1.000
_cell.length_b   1.000
_cell.length_c   1.000
_cell.angle_alpha   90.00
_cell.angle_beta   90.00
_cell.angle_gamma   90.00
#
_symmetry.space_group_name_H-M   'P 1'
#
loop_
_entity.id
_entity.type
_entity.pdbx_description
1 polymer ?
#
loop_
_entity_poly.entity_id
_entity_poly.type
_entity_poly.pdbx_seq_one_letter_code
_entity_poly.pdbx_strand_id
1 'polypeptide(L)'
;MTRAVGRPAVRLGVLLLAVLAVLALAGPASAHVGGGAAGSDYDGRVTSVSPEVPGLRVRALQFGDQLEVVTSGRDVEVPGYSGEPYLRIGPDGVWRNTRSPATYLNLDAEGRTPLPPQADPDAPPEWEQVSTAATYVWHDHRTHWMSSELPPQVRADPTAEHTVIDWTVPMTVDGAPVTVAGRLTWEPPPPGWLVWPLYAALALAGVLAGARARTPRPLGLVLLAGGVASVVHAAGTPEPAVSVSSWPGALAGALLPALVVLAVAVLGWRASRRGRGVMTGLLAVVVGWLMLVQGIPDVDALWTANLLGTTPAAVTRAAVAVLVGLGLGSVMGGVLAVRRFRDPAQPVVAAAGAPPTT
;
A
#
# COMPACT_ATOMS: atom_id res chain seq x y z
N MET A 1 45.66 -0.40 -24.67
CA MET A 1 44.77 -1.56 -24.90
C MET A 1 43.48 -1.36 -24.12
N THR A 2 42.39 -1.08 -24.82
CA THR A 2 41.04 -0.85 -24.29
C THR A 2 40.47 -2.16 -23.75
N ARG A 3 40.15 -2.22 -22.45
CA ARG A 3 39.47 -3.38 -21.85
C ARG A 3 38.10 -3.52 -22.51
N ALA A 4 37.92 -4.57 -23.30
CA ALA A 4 36.61 -4.95 -23.81
C ALA A 4 35.71 -5.27 -22.60
N VAL A 5 34.80 -4.36 -22.27
CA VAL A 5 33.68 -4.67 -21.38
C VAL A 5 32.99 -5.88 -21.98
N GLY A 6 33.00 -7.01 -21.26
CA GLY A 6 32.47 -8.26 -21.79
C GLY A 6 31.05 -8.05 -22.31
N ARG A 7 30.77 -8.44 -23.56
CA ARG A 7 29.44 -8.47 -24.19
C ARG A 7 28.26 -8.81 -23.24
N PRO A 8 28.38 -9.74 -22.27
CA PRO A 8 27.31 -9.98 -21.28
C PRO A 8 27.03 -8.82 -20.31
N ALA A 9 28.03 -8.04 -19.90
CA ALA A 9 27.85 -6.90 -19.00
C ALA A 9 27.12 -5.73 -19.68
N VAL A 10 27.41 -5.49 -20.96
CA VAL A 10 26.70 -4.49 -21.79
C VAL A 10 25.25 -4.90 -22.00
N ARG A 11 25.00 -6.18 -22.35
CA ARG A 11 23.64 -6.71 -22.53
C ARG A 11 22.80 -6.64 -21.24
N LEU A 12 23.42 -6.89 -20.10
CA LEU A 12 22.75 -6.75 -18.80
C LEU A 12 22.45 -5.28 -18.48
N GLY A 13 23.39 -4.36 -18.71
CA GLY A 13 23.16 -2.94 -18.51
C GLY A 13 22.00 -2.41 -19.36
N VAL A 14 21.91 -2.86 -20.62
CA VAL A 14 20.79 -2.56 -21.52
C VAL A 14 19.47 -3.16 -21.01
N LEU A 15 19.49 -4.41 -20.52
CA LEU A 15 18.29 -5.04 -19.95
C LEU A 15 17.81 -4.29 -18.69
N LEU A 16 18.74 -3.86 -17.83
CA LEU A 16 18.42 -3.09 -16.62
C LEU A 16 17.87 -1.72 -16.96
N LEU A 17 18.46 -1.03 -17.93
CA LEU A 17 17.93 0.23 -18.45
C LEU A 17 16.55 0.05 -19.08
N ALA A 18 16.32 -1.04 -19.82
CA ALA A 18 15.02 -1.34 -20.41
C ALA A 18 13.97 -1.64 -19.33
N VAL A 19 14.31 -2.41 -18.29
CA VAL A 19 13.42 -2.66 -17.15
C VAL A 19 13.12 -1.36 -16.41
N LEU A 20 14.12 -0.54 -16.11
CA LEU A 20 13.94 0.76 -15.47
C LEU A 20 13.11 1.72 -16.33
N ALA A 21 13.28 1.71 -17.65
CA ALA A 21 12.50 2.52 -18.58
C ALA A 21 11.04 2.07 -18.66
N VAL A 22 10.78 0.76 -18.66
CA VAL A 22 9.41 0.20 -18.58
C VAL A 22 8.76 0.54 -17.24
N LEU A 23 9.51 0.49 -16.14
CA LEU A 23 9.02 0.87 -14.81
C LEU A 23 8.80 2.38 -14.68
N ALA A 24 9.56 3.21 -15.40
CA ALA A 24 9.34 4.66 -15.44
C ALA A 24 8.13 5.06 -16.31
N LEU A 25 7.70 4.18 -17.22
CA LEU A 25 6.47 4.32 -18.01
C LEU A 25 5.23 3.81 -17.26
N ALA A 26 5.41 3.01 -16.20
CA ALA A 26 4.35 2.83 -15.22
C ALA A 26 4.24 4.18 -14.50
N GLY A 27 3.16 4.93 -14.78
CA GLY A 27 2.80 6.11 -13.99
C GLY A 27 2.71 5.76 -12.50
N PRO A 28 2.52 6.75 -11.59
CA PRO A 28 2.22 6.46 -10.19
C PRO A 28 1.22 5.33 -10.17
N ALA A 29 1.59 4.19 -9.59
CA ALA A 29 0.72 3.04 -9.62
C ALA A 29 -0.56 3.46 -8.91
N SER A 30 -1.60 3.79 -9.68
CA SER A 30 -2.97 4.00 -9.20
C SER A 30 -3.58 2.67 -8.73
N ALA A 31 -2.72 1.71 -8.36
CA ALA A 31 -2.99 0.43 -7.74
C ALA A 31 -3.05 0.54 -6.21
N HIS A 32 -2.94 1.75 -5.65
CA HIS A 32 -3.27 1.97 -4.25
C HIS A 32 -4.80 1.93 -4.07
N VAL A 33 -5.30 0.70 -4.11
CA VAL A 33 -6.66 0.34 -3.78
C VAL A 33 -6.79 0.44 -2.26
N GLY A 34 -7.09 1.63 -1.75
CA GLY A 34 -6.98 1.86 -0.30
C GLY A 34 -6.97 3.31 0.19
N GLY A 35 -7.27 4.31 -0.64
CA GLY A 35 -7.54 5.66 -0.13
C GLY A 35 -6.35 6.39 0.49
N GLY A 36 -5.13 5.82 0.42
CA GLY A 36 -3.88 6.48 0.79
C GLY A 36 -3.18 5.91 2.03
N ALA A 37 -3.79 4.96 2.74
CA ALA A 37 -3.21 4.32 3.93
C ALA A 37 -3.42 2.80 3.90
N ALA A 38 -2.41 2.01 4.28
CA ALA A 38 -2.52 0.56 4.44
C ALA A 38 -2.89 0.16 5.88
N GLY A 39 -2.75 1.09 6.84
CA GLY A 39 -3.03 0.86 8.24
C GLY A 39 -3.61 2.07 8.98
N SER A 40 -4.31 1.81 10.08
CA SER A 40 -4.84 2.84 10.99
C SER A 40 -4.88 2.31 12.42
N ASP A 41 -4.82 3.21 13.41
CA ASP A 41 -5.08 2.85 14.80
C ASP A 41 -6.59 2.76 15.08
N TYR A 42 -7.42 3.25 14.15
CA TYR A 42 -8.87 3.09 14.19
C TYR A 42 -9.34 1.91 13.33
N ASP A 43 -10.47 1.32 13.69
CA ASP A 43 -11.18 0.33 12.88
C ASP A 43 -12.69 0.63 12.88
N GLY A 44 -13.17 1.12 11.74
CA GLY A 44 -14.57 1.43 11.50
C GLY A 44 -15.24 0.34 10.68
N ARG A 45 -16.36 -0.20 11.18
CA ARG A 45 -17.10 -1.29 10.53
C ARG A 45 -18.61 -1.11 10.61
N VAL A 46 -19.29 -1.55 9.56
CA VAL A 46 -20.73 -1.78 9.58
C VAL A 46 -21.02 -3.01 10.45
N THR A 47 -21.89 -2.88 11.43
CA THR A 47 -22.31 -3.98 12.31
C THR A 47 -23.66 -4.55 11.93
N SER A 48 -24.55 -3.75 11.35
CA SER A 48 -25.87 -4.23 10.89
C SER A 48 -26.51 -3.31 9.85
N VAL A 49 -27.35 -3.88 8.99
CA VAL A 49 -28.31 -3.17 8.14
C VAL A 49 -29.70 -3.68 8.51
N SER A 50 -30.59 -2.79 8.98
CA SER A 50 -31.89 -3.18 9.54
C SER A 50 -33.05 -2.35 8.97
N PRO A 51 -34.10 -2.98 8.42
CA PRO A 51 -34.19 -4.42 8.14
C PRO A 51 -33.16 -4.87 7.08
N GLU A 52 -32.88 -6.16 7.02
CA GLU A 52 -32.05 -6.71 5.95
C GLU A 52 -32.80 -6.58 4.61
N VAL A 53 -32.12 -6.03 3.60
CA VAL A 53 -32.70 -5.77 2.28
C VAL A 53 -31.96 -6.56 1.22
N PRO A 54 -32.64 -7.51 0.53
CA PRO A 54 -32.03 -8.23 -0.59
C PRO A 54 -31.60 -7.28 -1.71
N GLY A 55 -30.36 -7.43 -2.14
CA GLY A 55 -29.76 -6.61 -3.19
C GLY A 55 -29.05 -5.34 -2.68
N LEU A 56 -29.13 -5.00 -1.39
CA LEU A 56 -28.38 -3.91 -0.78
C LEU A 56 -27.14 -4.47 -0.07
N ARG A 57 -25.96 -3.92 -0.39
CA ARG A 57 -24.72 -4.17 0.33
C ARG A 57 -24.11 -2.84 0.76
N VAL A 58 -23.81 -2.71 2.06
CA VAL A 58 -23.15 -1.54 2.64
C VAL A 58 -21.85 -1.98 3.31
N ARG A 59 -20.73 -1.32 2.99
CA ARG A 59 -19.42 -1.58 3.58
C ARG A 59 -18.82 -0.29 4.12
N ALA A 60 -18.12 -0.40 5.24
CA ALA A 60 -17.13 0.59 5.63
C ALA A 60 -15.82 0.26 4.90
N LEU A 61 -15.21 1.29 4.31
CA LEU A 61 -13.89 1.23 3.68
C LEU A 61 -12.94 2.17 4.44
N GLN A 62 -11.63 2.00 4.25
CA GLN A 62 -10.59 2.83 4.88
C GLN A 62 -10.80 3.03 6.38
N PHE A 63 -10.97 1.92 7.11
CA PHE A 63 -11.14 1.96 8.56
C PHE A 63 -12.32 2.83 9.04
N GLY A 64 -13.34 2.99 8.20
CA GLY A 64 -14.54 3.78 8.52
C GLY A 64 -14.58 5.18 7.91
N ASP A 65 -13.54 5.64 7.22
CA ASP A 65 -13.55 6.98 6.60
C ASP A 65 -14.49 7.08 5.40
N GLN A 66 -14.85 5.95 4.80
CA GLN A 66 -15.71 5.89 3.61
C GLN A 66 -16.80 4.83 3.77
N LEU A 67 -17.96 5.10 3.18
CA LEU A 67 -19.02 4.12 2.98
C LEU A 67 -19.14 3.76 1.51
N GLU A 68 -19.26 2.47 1.23
CA GLU A 68 -19.64 1.95 -0.07
C GLU A 68 -21.06 1.39 0.02
N VAL A 69 -21.92 1.85 -0.89
CA VAL A 69 -23.25 1.28 -1.11
C VAL A 69 -23.30 0.69 -2.51
N VAL A 70 -23.73 -0.57 -2.60
CA VAL A 70 -24.06 -1.25 -3.84
C VAL A 70 -25.50 -1.72 -3.78
N THR A 71 -26.27 -1.44 -4.82
CA THR A 71 -27.66 -1.88 -4.94
C THR A 71 -27.90 -2.65 -6.24
N SER A 72 -28.80 -3.62 -6.20
CA SER A 72 -29.25 -4.39 -7.38
C SER A 72 -30.77 -4.27 -7.53
N GLY A 73 -31.20 -3.41 -8.46
CA GLY A 73 -32.62 -3.24 -8.79
C GLY A 73 -33.45 -2.45 -7.77
N ARG A 74 -32.82 -1.75 -6.82
CA ARG A 74 -33.49 -0.95 -5.78
C ARG A 74 -33.03 0.49 -5.81
N ASP A 75 -33.93 1.41 -5.47
CA ASP A 75 -33.59 2.81 -5.25
C ASP A 75 -33.25 3.04 -3.78
N VAL A 76 -32.04 3.52 -3.52
CA VAL A 76 -31.53 3.83 -2.18
C VAL A 76 -31.35 5.33 -2.07
N GLU A 77 -32.03 5.96 -1.12
CA GLU A 77 -31.81 7.35 -0.75
C GLU A 77 -31.02 7.43 0.56
N VAL A 78 -30.01 8.30 0.59
CA VAL A 78 -29.25 8.62 1.81
C VAL A 78 -29.46 10.10 2.11
N PRO A 79 -30.01 10.45 3.28
CA PRO A 79 -30.13 11.85 3.69
C PRO A 79 -28.79 12.38 4.21
N GLY A 80 -28.63 13.69 4.09
CA GLY A 80 -27.52 14.44 4.65
C GLY A 80 -27.66 14.64 6.17
N TYR A 81 -26.75 15.41 6.75
CA TYR A 81 -26.60 15.51 8.20
C TYR A 81 -27.75 16.24 8.90
N SER A 82 -28.53 17.04 8.17
CA SER A 82 -29.73 17.72 8.67
C SER A 82 -31.02 16.99 8.28
N GLY A 83 -30.92 15.80 7.67
CA GLY A 83 -32.06 15.05 7.15
C GLY A 83 -32.48 15.47 5.73
N GLU A 84 -31.76 16.39 5.10
CA GLU A 84 -32.04 16.87 3.75
C GLU A 84 -31.72 15.79 2.69
N PRO A 85 -32.36 15.79 1.51
CA PRO A 85 -32.01 14.85 0.44
C PRO A 85 -30.55 15.03 0.02
N TYR A 86 -29.75 13.96 0.04
CA TYR A 86 -28.32 14.03 -0.29
C TYR A 86 -27.93 13.13 -1.47
N LEU A 87 -28.10 11.81 -1.36
CA LEU A 87 -27.78 10.85 -2.42
C LEU A 87 -29.00 10.03 -2.82
N ARG A 88 -29.07 9.71 -4.11
CA ARG A 88 -29.92 8.65 -4.68
C ARG A 88 -29.03 7.69 -5.44
N ILE A 89 -29.10 6.41 -5.11
CA ILE A 89 -28.28 5.35 -5.69
C ILE A 89 -29.25 4.27 -6.18
N GLY A 90 -29.26 4.00 -7.47
CA GLY A 90 -30.22 3.05 -8.05
C GLY A 90 -29.80 2.52 -9.42
N PRO A 91 -30.70 1.78 -10.09
CA PRO A 91 -30.44 1.21 -11.42
C PRO A 91 -30.10 2.27 -12.48
N ASP A 92 -30.62 3.49 -12.31
CA ASP A 92 -30.39 4.63 -13.23
C ASP A 92 -29.13 5.44 -12.89
N GLY A 93 -28.31 4.95 -11.94
CA GLY A 93 -27.05 5.56 -11.54
C GLY A 93 -27.12 6.25 -10.18
N VAL A 94 -26.18 7.18 -9.96
CA VAL A 94 -26.06 7.94 -8.71
C VAL A 94 -26.32 9.40 -8.98
N TRP A 95 -27.22 9.97 -8.18
CA TRP A 95 -27.54 11.38 -8.17
C TRP A 95 -27.18 11.99 -6.83
N ARG A 96 -26.52 13.14 -6.86
CA ARG A 96 -26.12 13.89 -5.67
C ARG A 96 -26.78 15.27 -5.70
N ASN A 97 -27.37 15.67 -4.57
CA ASN A 97 -28.00 16.97 -4.43
C ASN A 97 -26.92 18.05 -4.25
N THR A 98 -26.74 18.93 -5.23
CA THR A 98 -25.75 20.02 -5.17
C THR A 98 -26.08 21.08 -4.12
N ARG A 99 -27.32 21.09 -3.59
CA ARG A 99 -27.74 22.00 -2.50
C ARG A 99 -27.63 21.39 -1.11
N SER A 100 -27.38 20.09 -0.99
CA SER A 100 -27.15 19.49 0.33
C SER A 100 -25.79 19.92 0.88
N PRO A 101 -25.71 20.43 2.13
CA PRO A 101 -24.44 20.67 2.81
C PRO A 101 -23.51 19.45 2.82
N ALA A 102 -24.06 18.23 2.94
CA ALA A 102 -23.29 16.99 2.93
C ALA A 102 -22.48 16.79 1.64
N THR A 103 -22.92 17.34 0.50
CA THR A 103 -22.15 17.33 -0.76
C THR A 103 -20.78 17.96 -0.61
N TYR A 104 -20.66 19.02 0.18
CA TYR A 104 -19.43 19.78 0.34
C TYR A 104 -18.64 19.34 1.57
N LEU A 105 -19.31 19.04 2.67
CA LEU A 105 -18.68 18.52 3.88
C LEU A 105 -17.92 17.22 3.58
N ASN A 106 -18.49 16.36 2.73
CA ASN A 106 -17.90 15.05 2.40
C ASN A 106 -16.78 15.10 1.35
N LEU A 107 -16.41 16.29 0.86
CA LEU A 107 -15.24 16.44 -0.02
C LEU A 107 -13.92 16.45 0.77
N ASP A 108 -14.00 16.75 2.08
CA ASP A 108 -12.85 16.82 2.97
C ASP A 108 -13.10 15.91 4.18
N ALA A 109 -12.14 15.05 4.50
CA ALA A 109 -12.27 14.12 5.63
C ALA A 109 -12.39 14.87 6.96
N GLU A 110 -11.80 16.05 7.09
CA GLU A 110 -11.91 16.87 8.30
C GLU A 110 -13.06 17.90 8.26
N GLY A 111 -13.84 17.94 7.16
CA GLY A 111 -14.99 18.84 7.03
C GLY A 111 -14.64 20.33 7.05
N ARG A 112 -13.42 20.71 6.67
CA ARG A 112 -12.95 22.11 6.70
C ARG A 112 -13.38 22.91 5.48
N THR A 113 -14.07 22.28 4.53
CA THR A 113 -14.55 22.93 3.31
C THR A 113 -15.61 23.98 3.65
N PRO A 114 -15.39 25.27 3.31
CA PRO A 114 -16.42 26.28 3.49
C PRO A 114 -17.65 25.94 2.65
N LEU A 115 -18.83 25.98 3.27
CA LEU A 115 -20.08 25.75 2.57
C LEU A 115 -20.34 26.92 1.59
N PRO A 116 -20.59 26.65 0.31
CA PRO A 116 -20.96 27.70 -0.62
C PRO A 116 -22.40 28.16 -0.35
N PRO A 117 -22.80 29.39 -0.75
CA PRO A 117 -24.10 29.95 -0.41
C PRO A 117 -25.31 29.12 -0.86
N GLN A 118 -25.17 28.32 -1.92
CA GLN A 118 -26.23 27.43 -2.41
C GLN A 118 -26.40 26.14 -1.59
N ALA A 119 -25.48 25.84 -0.67
CA ALA A 119 -25.59 24.70 0.22
C ALA A 119 -26.58 25.04 1.35
N ASP A 120 -27.85 24.74 1.11
CA ASP A 120 -28.98 25.07 1.97
C ASP A 120 -29.79 23.79 2.21
N PRO A 121 -29.83 23.26 3.46
CA PRO A 121 -30.56 22.03 3.77
C PRO A 121 -32.07 22.16 3.60
N ASP A 122 -32.61 23.40 3.60
CA ASP A 122 -34.04 23.67 3.44
C ASP A 122 -34.45 23.93 1.98
N ALA A 123 -33.47 24.08 1.07
CA ALA A 123 -33.75 24.33 -0.33
C ALA A 123 -34.25 23.07 -1.06
N PRO A 124 -35.15 23.20 -2.06
CA PRO A 124 -35.52 22.09 -2.92
C PRO A 124 -34.28 21.48 -3.59
N PRO A 125 -34.16 20.14 -3.66
CA PRO A 125 -32.95 19.49 -4.13
C PRO A 125 -32.68 19.77 -5.61
N GLU A 126 -31.41 19.93 -5.95
CA GLU A 126 -30.92 20.09 -7.32
C GLU A 126 -29.99 18.92 -7.64
N TRP A 127 -30.49 17.98 -8.44
CA TRP A 127 -29.83 16.70 -8.67
C TRP A 127 -28.81 16.78 -9.80
N GLU A 128 -27.59 16.36 -9.51
CA GLU A 128 -26.51 16.14 -10.47
C GLU A 128 -26.20 14.64 -10.55
N GLN A 129 -26.17 14.07 -11.76
CA GLN A 129 -25.74 12.69 -11.94
C GLN A 129 -24.22 12.60 -11.85
N VAL A 130 -23.72 11.81 -10.90
CA VAL A 130 -22.27 11.66 -10.65
C VAL A 130 -21.74 10.29 -11.08
N SER A 131 -22.63 9.34 -11.38
CA SER A 131 -22.29 8.01 -11.88
C SER A 131 -23.47 7.40 -12.62
N THR A 132 -23.21 6.54 -13.59
CA THR A 132 -24.22 5.70 -14.25
C THR A 132 -24.31 4.29 -13.65
N ALA A 133 -23.47 3.97 -12.66
CA ALA A 133 -23.45 2.68 -11.99
C ALA A 133 -24.30 2.70 -10.72
N ALA A 134 -24.88 1.55 -10.35
CA ALA A 134 -25.67 1.36 -9.12
C ALA A 134 -24.79 1.17 -7.85
N THR A 135 -23.68 1.92 -7.78
CA THR A 135 -22.71 1.88 -6.69
C THR A 135 -22.15 3.26 -6.43
N TYR A 136 -21.94 3.58 -5.16
CA TYR A 136 -21.28 4.83 -4.78
C TYR A 136 -20.39 4.65 -3.56
N VAL A 137 -19.29 5.40 -3.55
CA VAL A 137 -18.39 5.53 -2.41
C VAL A 137 -18.29 7.01 -2.06
N TRP A 138 -18.44 7.34 -0.78
CA TRP A 138 -18.26 8.70 -0.27
C TRP A 138 -17.64 8.69 1.12
N HIS A 139 -17.03 9.80 1.52
CA HIS A 139 -16.62 10.03 2.90
C HIS A 139 -17.84 10.37 3.75
N ASP A 140 -17.97 9.76 4.93
CA ASP A 140 -19.09 10.04 5.83
C ASP A 140 -18.60 10.43 7.23
N HIS A 141 -18.90 11.65 7.65
CA HIS A 141 -18.45 12.18 8.93
C HIS A 141 -19.13 11.51 10.12
N ARG A 142 -20.21 10.74 9.91
CA ARG A 142 -20.84 9.95 10.98
C ARG A 142 -19.99 8.75 11.39
N THR A 143 -19.11 8.26 10.51
CA THR A 143 -18.49 6.94 10.67
C THR A 143 -17.05 6.97 11.18
N HIS A 144 -16.46 8.17 11.31
CA HIS A 144 -15.07 8.34 11.74
C HIS A 144 -14.89 9.47 12.77
N TRP A 145 -13.69 9.56 13.33
CA TRP A 145 -13.33 10.61 14.27
C TRP A 145 -12.73 11.82 13.54
N MET A 146 -13.45 12.94 13.52
CA MET A 146 -13.09 14.12 12.72
C MET A 146 -11.97 15.00 13.31
N SER A 147 -11.49 14.72 14.52
CA SER A 147 -10.47 15.55 15.17
C SER A 147 -9.08 14.95 15.01
N SER A 148 -8.09 15.82 14.82
CA SER A 148 -6.67 15.44 14.83
C SER A 148 -6.16 15.10 16.23
N GLU A 149 -6.87 15.49 17.28
CA GLU A 149 -6.56 15.07 18.64
C GLU A 149 -7.16 13.69 18.95
N LEU A 150 -6.48 12.90 19.79
CA LEU A 150 -7.03 11.63 20.27
C LEU A 150 -8.37 11.83 20.99
N PRO A 151 -9.35 10.92 20.81
CA PRO A 151 -10.57 10.88 21.62
C PRO A 151 -10.24 10.93 23.11
N PRO A 152 -11.02 11.64 23.95
CA PRO A 152 -10.72 11.81 25.36
C PRO A 152 -10.44 10.50 26.11
N GLN A 153 -11.19 9.43 25.81
CA GLN A 153 -11.01 8.10 26.39
C GLN A 153 -9.67 7.43 25.98
N VAL A 154 -9.29 7.57 24.71
CA VAL A 154 -8.00 7.05 24.20
C VAL A 154 -6.84 7.82 24.80
N ARG A 155 -6.98 9.15 24.95
CA ARG A 155 -5.96 10.00 25.59
C ARG A 155 -5.75 9.64 27.06
N ALA A 156 -6.81 9.23 27.76
CA ALA A 156 -6.76 8.83 29.15
C ALA A 156 -6.06 7.47 29.36
N ASP A 157 -6.24 6.52 28.43
CA ASP A 157 -5.56 5.23 28.42
C ASP A 157 -5.18 4.78 27.00
N PRO A 158 -4.03 5.24 26.45
CA PRO A 158 -3.61 4.91 25.10
C PRO A 158 -2.98 3.51 25.00
N THR A 159 -3.18 2.64 25.98
CA THR A 159 -2.63 1.28 25.98
C THR A 159 -3.69 0.18 25.89
N ALA A 160 -4.98 0.57 25.90
CA ALA A 160 -6.12 -0.31 25.83
C ALA A 160 -6.96 -0.05 24.59
N GLU A 161 -7.73 -1.04 24.16
CA GLU A 161 -8.75 -0.87 23.11
C GLU A 161 -9.89 0.02 23.63
N HIS A 162 -10.40 0.89 22.76
CA HIS A 162 -11.56 1.74 23.05
C HIS A 162 -12.61 1.66 21.96
N THR A 163 -13.88 1.62 22.34
CA THR A 163 -14.95 2.04 21.42
C THR A 163 -14.99 3.56 21.39
N VAL A 164 -14.85 4.15 20.20
CA VAL A 164 -14.79 5.59 20.00
C VAL A 164 -16.17 6.15 19.70
N ILE A 165 -16.87 5.55 18.73
CA ILE A 165 -18.23 5.96 18.31
C ILE A 165 -19.04 4.70 17.96
N ASP A 166 -20.27 4.62 18.46
CA ASP A 166 -21.34 3.81 17.84
C ASP A 166 -22.13 4.75 16.92
N TRP A 167 -22.23 4.42 15.63
CA TRP A 167 -22.78 5.31 14.62
C TRP A 167 -23.92 4.67 13.85
N THR A 168 -24.77 5.53 13.28
CA THR A 168 -25.85 5.12 12.39
C THR A 168 -25.94 6.03 11.18
N VAL A 169 -26.18 5.44 10.01
CA VAL A 169 -26.52 6.14 8.78
C VAL A 169 -27.94 5.71 8.38
N PRO A 170 -28.94 6.60 8.49
CA PRO A 170 -30.27 6.32 7.97
C PRO A 170 -30.23 6.26 6.44
N MET A 171 -31.07 5.42 5.88
CA MET A 171 -31.30 5.27 4.45
C MET A 171 -32.79 4.99 4.20
N THR A 172 -33.22 5.15 2.96
CA THR A 172 -34.53 4.72 2.49
C THR A 172 -34.32 3.82 1.28
N VAL A 173 -34.95 2.63 1.26
CA VAL A 173 -34.92 1.73 0.10
C VAL A 173 -36.33 1.56 -0.43
N ASP A 174 -36.56 1.92 -1.69
CA ASP A 174 -37.88 1.89 -2.34
C ASP A 174 -38.98 2.58 -1.49
N GLY A 175 -38.61 3.65 -0.77
CA GLY A 175 -39.50 4.38 0.14
C GLY A 175 -39.60 3.83 1.58
N ALA A 176 -39.03 2.67 1.89
CA ALA A 176 -39.02 2.08 3.23
C ALA A 176 -37.75 2.44 4.04
N PRO A 177 -37.86 2.79 5.32
CA PRO A 177 -36.70 3.18 6.13
C PRO A 177 -35.78 1.99 6.41
N VAL A 178 -34.48 2.21 6.29
CA VAL A 178 -33.40 1.29 6.62
C VAL A 178 -32.36 2.03 7.45
N THR A 179 -31.83 1.38 8.49
CA THR A 179 -30.74 1.93 9.30
C THR A 179 -29.50 1.07 9.13
N VAL A 180 -28.40 1.68 8.69
CA VAL A 180 -27.07 1.09 8.74
C VAL A 180 -26.45 1.50 10.08
N ALA A 181 -26.10 0.53 10.91
CA ALA A 181 -25.37 0.78 12.15
C ALA A 181 -23.94 0.27 12.04
N GLY A 182 -23.05 0.90 12.78
CA GLY A 182 -21.66 0.49 12.86
C GLY A 182 -20.96 1.04 14.07
N ARG A 183 -19.66 0.75 14.14
CA ARG A 183 -18.80 1.13 15.25
C ARG A 183 -17.44 1.55 14.74
N LEU A 184 -16.85 2.55 15.38
CA LEU A 184 -15.44 2.91 15.30
C LEU A 184 -14.75 2.49 16.59
N THR A 185 -13.76 1.61 16.50
CA THR A 185 -12.86 1.27 17.61
C THR A 185 -11.49 1.89 17.41
N TRP A 186 -10.72 2.01 18.48
CA TRP A 186 -9.31 2.36 18.49
C TRP A 186 -8.53 1.25 19.19
N GLU A 187 -7.41 0.86 18.62
CA GLU A 187 -6.49 -0.12 19.18
C GLU A 187 -5.08 0.47 19.34
N PRO A 188 -4.34 0.09 20.38
CA PRO A 188 -2.98 0.57 20.57
C PRO A 188 -2.05 0.04 19.48
N PRO A 189 -1.25 0.92 18.83
CA PRO A 189 -0.26 0.48 17.87
C PRO A 189 0.81 -0.41 18.52
N PRO A 190 1.54 -1.21 17.73
CA PRO A 190 2.66 -1.99 18.25
C PRO A 190 3.69 -1.07 18.94
N PRO A 191 4.27 -1.49 20.08
CA PRO A 191 5.25 -0.68 20.77
C PRO A 191 6.47 -0.45 19.88
N GLY A 192 6.72 0.81 19.52
CA GLY A 192 7.82 1.19 18.62
C GLY A 192 9.18 0.65 19.05
N TRP A 193 9.46 0.66 20.36
CA TRP A 193 10.74 0.16 20.91
C TRP A 193 10.99 -1.32 20.65
N LEU A 194 9.93 -2.12 20.42
CA LEU A 194 10.03 -3.53 20.08
C LEU A 194 10.25 -3.72 18.58
N VAL A 195 9.51 -2.99 17.74
CA VAL A 195 9.45 -3.22 16.29
C VAL A 195 10.57 -2.51 15.52
N TRP A 196 10.96 -1.30 15.89
CA TRP A 196 11.99 -0.54 15.17
C TRP A 196 13.37 -1.23 15.17
N PRO A 197 13.86 -1.83 16.28
CA PRO A 197 15.10 -2.59 16.25
C PRO A 197 15.05 -3.80 15.30
N LEU A 198 13.90 -4.47 15.19
CA LEU A 198 13.71 -5.59 14.25
C LEU A 198 13.81 -5.11 12.79
N TYR A 199 13.17 -4.00 12.46
CA TYR A 199 13.24 -3.42 11.11
C TYR A 199 14.64 -2.93 10.76
N ALA A 200 15.34 -2.31 11.72
CA ALA A 200 16.74 -1.93 11.57
C ALA A 200 17.66 -3.15 11.36
N ALA A 201 17.39 -4.26 12.07
CA ALA A 201 18.13 -5.50 11.91
C ALA A 201 17.95 -6.12 10.50
N LEU A 202 16.75 -6.04 9.92
CA LEU A 202 16.51 -6.45 8.52
C LEU A 202 17.35 -5.59 7.56
N ALA A 203 17.30 -4.26 7.67
CA ALA A 203 18.11 -3.39 6.83
C ALA A 203 19.62 -3.68 6.96
N LEU A 204 20.09 -3.84 8.19
CA LEU A 204 21.49 -4.18 8.47
C LEU A 204 21.86 -5.56 7.91
N ALA A 205 20.97 -6.56 7.97
CA ALA A 205 21.22 -7.89 7.41
C ALA A 205 21.48 -7.81 5.89
N GLY A 206 20.70 -7.02 5.14
CA GLY A 206 20.94 -6.79 3.72
C GLY A 206 22.29 -6.14 3.44
N VAL A 207 22.66 -5.10 4.22
CA VAL A 207 23.96 -4.43 4.10
C VAL A 207 25.11 -5.40 4.39
N LEU A 208 25.05 -6.12 5.52
CA LEU A 208 26.10 -7.04 5.96
C LEU A 208 26.26 -8.23 4.98
N ALA A 209 25.16 -8.72 4.41
CA ALA A 209 25.18 -9.78 3.41
C ALA A 209 25.97 -9.38 2.15
N GLY A 210 25.93 -8.11 1.75
CA GLY A 210 26.73 -7.59 0.64
C GLY A 210 28.13 -7.13 1.02
N ALA A 211 28.29 -6.51 2.19
CA ALA A 211 29.53 -5.88 2.63
C ALA A 211 30.52 -6.85 3.26
N ARG A 212 30.04 -7.77 4.11
CA ARG A 212 30.90 -8.58 5.02
C ARG A 212 30.92 -10.06 4.69
N ALA A 213 29.89 -10.62 4.05
CA ALA A 213 29.85 -12.03 3.69
C ALA A 213 31.06 -12.49 2.83
N ARG A 214 31.65 -13.65 3.15
CA ARG A 214 32.79 -14.23 2.39
C ARG A 214 32.41 -14.68 0.97
N THR A 215 31.15 -15.02 0.76
CA THR A 215 30.61 -15.48 -0.52
C THR A 215 29.35 -14.67 -0.85
N PRO A 216 28.89 -14.62 -2.11
CA PRO A 216 27.64 -13.92 -2.44
C PRO A 216 26.37 -14.64 -1.97
N ARG A 217 26.47 -15.86 -1.41
CA ARG A 217 25.31 -16.69 -1.04
C ARG A 217 24.38 -16.02 -0.03
N PRO A 218 24.86 -15.35 1.04
CA PRO A 218 23.98 -14.67 1.98
C PRO A 218 23.15 -13.56 1.32
N LEU A 219 23.76 -12.79 0.41
CA LEU A 219 23.03 -11.79 -0.36
C LEU A 219 21.96 -12.47 -1.23
N GLY A 220 22.28 -13.58 -1.89
CA GLY A 220 21.29 -14.37 -2.63
C GLY A 220 20.12 -14.89 -1.78
N LEU A 221 20.35 -15.26 -0.51
CA LEU A 221 19.27 -15.65 0.43
C LEU A 221 18.39 -14.46 0.80
N VAL A 222 18.98 -13.29 1.06
CA VAL A 222 18.26 -12.03 1.30
C VAL A 222 17.32 -11.72 0.13
N LEU A 223 17.79 -11.88 -1.12
CA LEU A 223 16.94 -11.66 -2.29
C LEU A 223 15.77 -12.65 -2.36
N LEU A 224 16.00 -13.94 -2.07
CA LEU A 224 14.90 -14.92 -2.03
C LEU A 224 13.87 -14.61 -0.96
N ALA A 225 14.31 -14.23 0.25
CA ALA A 225 13.40 -13.84 1.32
C ALA A 225 12.55 -12.63 0.90
N GLY A 226 13.17 -11.63 0.25
CA GLY A 226 12.47 -10.49 -0.33
C GLY A 226 11.48 -10.85 -1.43
N GLY A 227 11.86 -11.75 -2.34
CA GLY A 227 10.98 -12.25 -3.41
C GLY A 227 9.78 -13.03 -2.88
N VAL A 228 9.94 -13.83 -1.83
CA VAL A 228 8.83 -14.52 -1.16
C VAL A 228 7.92 -13.52 -0.45
N ALA A 229 8.49 -12.59 0.31
CA ALA A 229 7.73 -11.54 1.00
C ALA A 229 6.92 -10.68 0.01
N SER A 230 7.48 -10.39 -1.17
CA SER A 230 6.81 -9.69 -2.26
C SER A 230 5.54 -10.40 -2.73
N VAL A 231 5.57 -11.73 -2.88
CA VAL A 231 4.38 -12.51 -3.25
C VAL A 231 3.38 -12.61 -2.09
N VAL A 232 3.86 -12.80 -0.86
CA VAL A 232 2.99 -12.83 0.34
C VAL A 232 2.27 -11.50 0.51
N HIS A 233 2.97 -10.38 0.31
CA HIS A 233 2.40 -9.04 0.33
C HIS A 233 1.31 -8.88 -0.74
N ALA A 234 1.60 -9.26 -1.99
CA ALA A 234 0.62 -9.20 -3.07
C ALA A 234 -0.59 -10.12 -2.83
N ALA A 235 -0.40 -11.28 -2.21
CA ALA A 235 -1.50 -12.17 -1.85
C ALA A 235 -2.43 -11.57 -0.78
N GLY A 236 -1.93 -10.65 0.04
CA GLY A 236 -2.70 -9.92 1.05
C GLY A 236 -3.49 -8.73 0.51
N THR A 237 -3.55 -8.51 -0.81
CA THR A 237 -4.23 -7.36 -1.42
C THR A 237 -5.69 -7.24 -0.94
N PRO A 238 -6.10 -6.09 -0.39
CA PRO A 238 -7.46 -5.87 0.08
C PRO A 238 -8.49 -5.86 -1.04
N GLU A 239 -9.75 -6.10 -0.71
CA GLU A 239 -10.86 -5.93 -1.66
C GLU A 239 -11.10 -4.43 -1.95
N PRO A 240 -10.97 -4.00 -3.22
CA PRO A 240 -11.30 -2.64 -3.63
C PRO A 240 -12.73 -2.20 -3.30
N ALA A 241 -12.93 -0.89 -3.38
CA ALA A 241 -14.22 -0.37 -3.80
C ALA A 241 -14.56 -0.90 -5.21
N VAL A 242 -15.80 -1.35 -5.43
CA VAL A 242 -16.25 -1.91 -6.72
C VAL A 242 -16.23 -0.89 -7.85
N SER A 243 -16.27 0.41 -7.51
CA SER A 243 -16.10 1.52 -8.45
C SER A 243 -14.67 1.65 -8.97
N VAL A 244 -13.67 1.06 -8.29
CA VAL A 244 -12.25 1.12 -8.67
C VAL A 244 -11.84 -0.12 -9.46
N SER A 245 -12.06 -1.31 -8.92
CA SER A 245 -11.72 -2.57 -9.60
C SER A 245 -12.42 -3.78 -8.96
N SER A 246 -12.42 -4.92 -9.66
CA SER A 246 -12.77 -6.19 -9.04
C SER A 246 -11.60 -6.72 -8.20
N TRP A 247 -11.89 -7.46 -7.12
CA TRP A 247 -10.84 -8.05 -6.30
C TRP A 247 -9.88 -8.98 -7.08
N PRO A 248 -10.35 -9.88 -7.99
CA PRO A 248 -9.43 -10.65 -8.81
C PRO A 248 -8.54 -9.79 -9.72
N GLY A 249 -9.07 -8.67 -10.23
CA GLY A 249 -8.28 -7.71 -11.02
C GLY A 249 -7.21 -7.02 -10.19
N ALA A 250 -7.54 -6.57 -8.98
CA ALA A 250 -6.59 -5.97 -8.04
C ALA A 250 -5.49 -6.98 -7.65
N LEU A 251 -5.88 -8.20 -7.29
CA LEU A 251 -4.94 -9.27 -6.95
C LEU A 251 -4.02 -9.62 -8.11
N ALA A 252 -4.55 -9.75 -9.33
CA ALA A 252 -3.74 -9.99 -10.53
C ALA A 252 -2.76 -8.83 -10.80
N GLY A 253 -3.23 -7.59 -10.62
CA GLY A 253 -2.42 -6.37 -10.74
C GLY A 253 -1.27 -6.32 -9.73
N ALA A 254 -1.50 -6.75 -8.49
CA ALA A 254 -0.49 -6.82 -7.44
C ALA A 254 0.49 -8.00 -7.62
N LEU A 255 0.00 -9.16 -8.08
CA LEU A 255 0.81 -10.36 -8.27
C LEU A 255 1.81 -10.22 -9.42
N LEU A 256 1.47 -9.49 -10.49
CA LEU A 256 2.36 -9.32 -11.65
C LEU A 256 3.74 -8.74 -11.28
N PRO A 257 3.85 -7.56 -10.64
CA PRO A 257 5.15 -7.04 -10.20
C PRO A 257 5.79 -7.95 -9.15
N ALA A 258 5.02 -8.57 -8.25
CA ALA A 258 5.56 -9.45 -7.22
C ALA A 258 6.25 -10.69 -7.80
N LEU A 259 5.66 -11.30 -8.82
CA LEU A 259 6.26 -12.43 -9.53
C LEU A 259 7.51 -12.02 -10.31
N VAL A 260 7.59 -10.79 -10.81
CA VAL A 260 8.81 -10.23 -11.41
C VAL A 260 9.91 -10.09 -10.35
N VAL A 261 9.61 -9.54 -9.17
CA VAL A 261 10.56 -9.46 -8.05
C VAL A 261 11.07 -10.85 -7.69
N LEU A 262 10.18 -11.83 -7.53
CA LEU A 262 10.54 -13.21 -7.24
C LEU A 262 11.42 -13.83 -8.34
N ALA A 263 11.10 -13.63 -9.61
CA ALA A 263 11.89 -14.15 -10.72
C ALA A 263 13.32 -13.58 -10.73
N VAL A 264 13.46 -12.27 -10.55
CA VAL A 264 14.79 -11.61 -10.48
C VAL A 264 15.55 -12.05 -9.22
N ALA A 265 14.86 -12.23 -8.09
CA ALA A 265 15.45 -12.78 -6.87
C ALA A 265 15.97 -14.22 -7.07
N VAL A 266 15.23 -15.08 -7.77
CA VAL A 266 15.68 -16.43 -8.14
C VAL A 266 16.91 -16.39 -9.05
N LEU A 267 16.98 -15.44 -9.98
CA LEU A 267 18.20 -15.22 -10.79
C LEU A 267 19.37 -14.77 -9.92
N GLY A 268 19.14 -13.88 -8.94
CA GLY A 268 20.12 -13.44 -7.95
C GLY A 268 20.66 -14.61 -7.12
N TRP A 269 19.77 -15.47 -6.64
CA TRP A 269 20.13 -16.70 -5.94
C TRP A 269 20.97 -17.64 -6.81
N ARG A 270 20.55 -17.89 -8.05
CA ARG A 270 21.30 -18.73 -9.01
C ARG A 270 22.69 -18.16 -9.29
N ALA A 271 22.83 -16.84 -9.43
CA ALA A 271 24.12 -16.17 -9.59
C ALA A 271 25.01 -16.36 -8.35
N SER A 272 24.43 -16.24 -7.16
CA SER A 272 25.14 -16.41 -5.89
C SER A 272 25.67 -17.84 -5.69
N ARG A 273 24.87 -18.86 -6.04
CA ARG A 273 25.29 -20.27 -5.97
C ARG A 273 26.45 -20.59 -6.90
N ARG A 274 26.53 -19.89 -8.03
CA ARG A 274 27.63 -19.99 -9.01
C ARG A 274 28.83 -19.09 -8.68
N GLY A 275 28.86 -18.45 -7.50
CA GLY A 275 29.96 -17.57 -7.09
C GLY A 275 30.06 -16.25 -7.86
N ARG A 276 29.02 -15.87 -8.63
CA ARG A 276 29.02 -14.65 -9.45
C ARG A 276 28.69 -13.42 -8.60
N GLY A 277 29.64 -12.99 -7.78
CA GLY A 277 29.44 -11.93 -6.80
C GLY A 277 29.01 -10.58 -7.37
N VAL A 278 29.66 -10.13 -8.45
CA VAL A 278 29.30 -8.87 -9.14
C VAL A 278 27.86 -8.90 -9.67
N MET A 279 27.47 -10.01 -10.31
CA MET A 279 26.10 -10.20 -10.82
C MET A 279 25.08 -10.22 -9.68
N THR A 280 25.40 -10.91 -8.58
CA THR A 280 24.53 -10.97 -7.40
C THR A 280 24.32 -9.57 -6.81
N GLY A 281 25.38 -8.76 -6.73
CA GLY A 281 25.29 -7.38 -6.26
C GLY A 281 24.44 -6.48 -7.16
N LEU A 282 24.58 -6.59 -8.49
CA LEU A 282 23.73 -5.84 -9.42
C LEU A 282 22.25 -6.23 -9.30
N LEU A 283 21.96 -7.53 -9.23
CA LEU A 283 20.59 -8.02 -9.02
C LEU A 283 20.02 -7.61 -7.67
N ALA A 284 20.87 -7.49 -6.64
CA ALA A 284 20.44 -7.01 -5.33
C ALA A 284 20.01 -5.54 -5.33
N VAL A 285 20.68 -4.67 -6.11
CA VAL A 285 20.23 -3.28 -6.29
C VAL A 285 18.86 -3.23 -6.94
N VAL A 286 18.63 -4.04 -7.97
CA VAL A 286 17.38 -4.09 -8.72
C VAL A 286 16.23 -4.62 -7.89
N VAL A 287 16.42 -5.80 -7.29
CA VAL A 287 15.42 -6.42 -6.41
C VAL A 287 15.15 -5.53 -5.20
N GLY A 288 16.21 -4.97 -4.59
CA GLY A 288 16.07 -4.05 -3.46
C GLY A 288 15.23 -2.82 -3.79
N TRP A 289 15.45 -2.21 -4.96
CA TRP A 289 14.63 -1.10 -5.44
C TRP A 289 13.16 -1.51 -5.68
N LEU A 290 12.93 -2.65 -6.34
CA LEU A 290 11.57 -3.15 -6.58
C LEU A 290 10.82 -3.44 -5.27
N MET A 291 11.50 -3.98 -4.27
CA MET A 291 10.93 -4.21 -2.94
C MET A 291 10.55 -2.90 -2.25
N LEU A 292 11.37 -1.85 -2.38
CA LEU A 292 11.04 -0.53 -1.85
C LEU A 292 9.82 0.07 -2.54
N VAL A 293 9.74 0.01 -3.87
CA VAL A 293 8.57 0.47 -4.64
C VAL A 293 7.30 -0.24 -4.20
N GLN A 294 7.39 -1.53 -3.87
CA GLN A 294 6.24 -2.31 -3.40
C GLN A 294 5.88 -2.04 -1.93
N GLY A 295 6.86 -1.90 -1.04
CA GLY A 295 6.62 -1.83 0.41
C GLY A 295 6.48 -0.42 1.00
N ILE A 296 7.04 0.62 0.37
CA ILE A 296 6.94 2.01 0.87
C ILE A 296 5.48 2.52 0.90
N PRO A 297 4.62 2.24 -0.10
CA PRO A 297 3.24 2.70 -0.05
C PRO A 297 2.46 2.22 1.19
N ASP A 298 2.85 1.08 1.75
CA ASP A 298 2.16 0.42 2.87
C ASP A 298 3.01 0.46 4.16
N VAL A 299 3.96 1.40 4.24
CA VAL A 299 4.93 1.48 5.33
C VAL A 299 4.28 1.79 6.69
N ASP A 300 3.11 2.43 6.67
CA ASP A 300 2.26 2.68 7.84
C ASP A 300 1.80 1.40 8.53
N ALA A 301 1.71 0.28 7.81
CA ALA A 301 1.43 -1.03 8.39
C ALA A 301 2.45 -1.46 9.47
N LEU A 302 3.64 -0.85 9.48
CA LEU A 302 4.71 -1.13 10.43
C LEU A 302 4.46 -0.57 11.84
N TRP A 303 3.60 0.46 11.96
CA TRP A 303 3.38 1.19 13.21
C TRP A 303 1.92 1.44 13.56
N THR A 304 0.97 0.97 12.76
CA THR A 304 -0.47 1.11 13.02
C THR A 304 -1.06 -0.18 13.59
N ALA A 305 -2.18 -0.09 14.32
CA ALA A 305 -2.81 -1.27 14.92
C ALA A 305 -3.50 -2.19 13.89
N ASN A 306 -4.38 -1.61 13.07
CA ASN A 306 -5.26 -2.30 12.13
C ASN A 306 -4.75 -2.17 10.70
N LEU A 307 -4.92 -3.23 9.88
CA LEU A 307 -4.43 -3.30 8.50
C LEU A 307 -5.57 -3.73 7.55
N LEU A 308 -5.62 -3.18 6.33
CA LEU A 308 -6.65 -3.53 5.35
C LEU A 308 -6.48 -4.93 4.72
N GLY A 309 -5.28 -5.50 4.81
CA GLY A 309 -4.91 -6.73 4.11
C GLY A 309 -5.75 -7.96 4.50
N THR A 310 -5.91 -8.89 3.56
CA THR A 310 -6.68 -10.13 3.77
C THR A 310 -5.91 -11.21 4.52
N THR A 311 -4.61 -11.03 4.70
CA THR A 311 -3.74 -11.93 5.47
C THR A 311 -3.66 -11.48 6.94
N PRO A 312 -3.31 -12.38 7.88
CA PRO A 312 -3.17 -12.01 9.29
C PRO A 312 -2.23 -10.81 9.46
N ALA A 313 -2.57 -9.87 10.35
CA ALA A 313 -1.85 -8.60 10.47
C ALA A 313 -0.32 -8.78 10.68
N ALA A 314 0.08 -9.79 11.45
CA ALA A 314 1.48 -10.14 11.65
C ALA A 314 2.21 -10.54 10.34
N VAL A 315 1.52 -11.22 9.42
CA VAL A 315 2.05 -11.63 8.11
C VAL A 315 2.20 -10.42 7.19
N THR A 316 1.19 -9.57 7.10
CA THR A 316 1.24 -8.31 6.34
C THR A 316 2.40 -7.44 6.81
N ARG A 317 2.48 -7.20 8.13
CA ARG A 317 3.55 -6.40 8.74
C ARG A 317 4.93 -7.00 8.50
N ALA A 318 5.08 -8.32 8.64
CA ALA A 318 6.36 -8.97 8.36
C ALA A 318 6.75 -8.85 6.88
N ALA A 319 5.80 -8.96 5.95
CA ALA A 319 6.06 -8.80 4.53
C ALA A 319 6.51 -7.37 4.21
N VAL A 320 5.79 -6.34 4.68
CA VAL A 320 6.17 -4.92 4.52
C VAL A 320 7.54 -4.66 5.15
N ALA A 321 7.80 -5.17 6.36
CA ALA A 321 9.07 -4.99 7.06
C ALA A 321 10.25 -5.59 6.28
N VAL A 322 10.05 -6.76 5.68
CA VAL A 322 11.03 -7.40 4.80
C VAL A 322 11.23 -6.58 3.53
N LEU A 323 10.15 -6.12 2.88
CA LEU A 323 10.23 -5.32 1.67
C LEU A 323 10.99 -4.01 1.88
N VAL A 324 10.64 -3.26 2.92
CA VAL A 324 11.29 -1.97 3.24
C VAL A 324 12.70 -2.19 3.78
N GLY A 325 12.85 -3.02 4.82
CA GLY A 325 14.11 -3.26 5.49
C GLY A 325 15.13 -3.94 4.58
N LEU A 326 14.83 -5.14 4.06
CA LEU A 326 15.76 -5.82 3.14
C LEU A 326 15.87 -5.10 1.81
N GLY A 327 14.86 -4.33 1.36
CA GLY A 327 14.95 -3.51 0.16
C GLY A 327 16.05 -2.47 0.27
N LEU A 328 16.00 -1.64 1.31
CA LEU A 328 17.02 -0.64 1.64
C LEU A 328 18.40 -1.29 1.83
N GLY A 329 18.44 -2.38 2.61
CA GLY A 329 19.66 -3.14 2.85
C GLY A 329 20.28 -3.74 1.58
N SER A 330 19.46 -4.22 0.64
CA SER A 330 19.91 -4.86 -0.61
C SER A 330 20.43 -3.85 -1.63
N VAL A 331 19.88 -2.64 -1.67
CA VAL A 331 20.43 -1.55 -2.50
C VAL A 331 21.85 -1.22 -2.05
N MET A 332 22.04 -0.92 -0.76
CA MET A 332 23.36 -0.61 -0.21
C MET A 332 24.32 -1.80 -0.27
N GLY A 333 23.87 -2.98 0.17
CA GLY A 333 24.63 -4.22 0.16
C GLY A 333 25.03 -4.65 -1.25
N GLY A 334 24.15 -4.45 -2.24
CA GLY A 334 24.42 -4.73 -3.64
C GLY A 334 25.54 -3.87 -4.21
N VAL A 335 25.53 -2.56 -3.96
CA VAL A 335 26.61 -1.63 -4.34
C VAL A 335 27.95 -2.06 -3.72
N LEU A 336 27.95 -2.40 -2.43
CA LEU A 336 29.14 -2.85 -1.71
C LEU A 336 29.66 -4.20 -2.24
N ALA A 337 28.77 -5.13 -2.55
CA ALA A 337 29.12 -6.42 -3.14
C ALA A 337 29.74 -6.25 -4.54
N VAL A 338 29.21 -5.35 -5.38
CA VAL A 338 29.80 -5.06 -6.70
C VAL A 338 31.22 -4.54 -6.57
N ARG A 339 31.50 -3.64 -5.61
CA ARG A 339 32.86 -3.14 -5.36
C ARG A 339 33.78 -4.26 -4.87
N ARG A 340 33.34 -5.01 -3.87
CA ARG A 340 34.13 -6.07 -3.23
C ARG A 340 34.51 -7.20 -4.19
N PHE A 341 33.56 -7.69 -4.98
CA PHE A 341 33.79 -8.84 -5.88
C PHE A 341 34.44 -8.44 -7.22
N ARG A 342 34.72 -7.15 -7.45
CA ARG A 342 35.40 -6.66 -8.66
C ARG A 342 36.94 -6.67 -8.56
N ASP A 343 37.54 -6.76 -7.37
CA ASP A 343 38.98 -6.53 -7.18
C ASP A 343 39.78 -7.79 -6.81
N PRO A 344 41.07 -7.89 -7.23
CA PRO A 344 42.02 -6.78 -7.41
C PRO A 344 42.57 -6.54 -8.82
N ALA A 345 42.81 -5.28 -9.16
CA ALA A 345 43.78 -4.91 -10.19
C ALA A 345 45.18 -5.40 -9.79
N GLN A 346 45.84 -6.20 -10.63
CA GLN A 346 47.24 -6.54 -10.43
C GLN A 346 48.12 -5.28 -10.55
N PRO A 347 49.12 -5.08 -9.69
CA PRO A 347 50.17 -4.12 -9.95
C PRO A 347 50.87 -4.52 -11.25
N VAL A 348 50.98 -3.59 -12.20
CA VAL A 348 51.89 -3.75 -13.34
C VAL A 348 53.29 -3.87 -12.73
N VAL A 349 53.85 -5.07 -12.72
CA VAL A 349 55.27 -5.26 -12.48
C VAL A 349 55.97 -4.61 -13.67
N ALA A 350 56.36 -3.35 -13.51
CA ALA A 350 57.32 -2.73 -14.42
C ALA A 350 58.60 -3.55 -14.29
N ALA A 351 58.92 -4.29 -15.35
CA ALA A 351 60.18 -5.01 -15.45
C ALA A 351 61.32 -4.00 -15.28
N ALA A 352 61.99 -4.04 -14.14
CA ALA A 352 63.29 -3.40 -13.96
C ALA A 352 64.30 -4.18 -14.81
N GLY A 353 64.43 -3.77 -16.08
CA GLY A 353 65.57 -4.12 -16.93
C GLY A 353 66.76 -3.25 -16.51
N ALA A 354 67.77 -3.89 -15.91
CA ALA A 354 69.05 -3.33 -15.51
C ALA A 354 69.83 -2.72 -16.70
N PRO A 355 70.78 -1.79 -16.45
CA PRO A 355 71.55 -1.11 -17.49
C PRO A 355 72.66 -2.02 -18.07
N PRO A 356 73.12 -1.79 -19.31
CA PRO A 356 74.30 -2.46 -19.81
C PRO A 356 75.57 -1.87 -19.17
N THR A 357 76.31 -2.71 -18.47
CA THR A 357 77.74 -2.51 -18.20
C THR A 357 78.55 -3.12 -19.34
N THR A 358 79.59 -2.36 -19.72
CA THR A 358 80.67 -2.56 -20.71
C THR A 358 80.33 -2.35 -22.17
#